data_AF-A0AAW9E9B2-F1
#
_entry.id   AF-A0AAW9E9B2-F1
#
_cell.length_a   1.000
_cell.length_b   1.000
_cell.length_c   1.000
_cell.angle_alpha   90.00
_cell.angle_beta   90.00
_cell.angle_gamma   90.00
#
_symmetry.space_group_name_H-M   'P 1'
#
loop_
_entity.id
_entity.type
_entity.pdbx_description
1 polymer ?
#
loop_
_entity_poly.entity_id
_entity_poly.type
_entity_poly.pdbx_seq_one_letter_code
_entity_poly.pdbx_strand_id
1 'polypeptide(L)'
;VENHHRGQLVLFSSQRAMEGFLEEVKDLRLSLLVQGDQPRYRLVETHCKRIDAGDNSVLIGLQSFAEGLDLKGDYLTQVHIHKIAFPPVTDPVIVTEGEWLKSLKRYPFEVQSLPSASFNLIQQVGRLIRS
;
A
#
# COMPACT_ATOMS: atom_id res chain seq x y z
N VAL A 1 3.89 6.02 -25.69
CA VAL A 1 4.66 6.03 -24.43
C VAL A 1 4.89 4.58 -24.09
N GLU A 2 6.10 4.07 -24.26
CA GLU A 2 6.43 2.67 -23.94
C GLU A 2 6.07 2.41 -22.47
N ASN A 3 5.17 1.45 -22.23
CA ASN A 3 4.78 1.05 -20.88
C ASN A 3 5.96 0.31 -20.24
N HIS A 4 6.81 1.06 -19.54
CA HIS A 4 8.01 0.55 -18.88
C HIS A 4 7.71 -0.30 -17.62
N HIS A 5 6.43 -0.43 -17.21
CA HIS A 5 6.03 -1.11 -15.98
C HIS A 5 4.81 -2.02 -16.21
N ARG A 6 5.02 -3.34 -16.19
CA ARG A 6 3.94 -4.34 -16.38
C ARG A 6 3.28 -4.72 -15.06
N GLY A 7 4.07 -4.97 -14.02
CA GLY A 7 3.58 -5.24 -12.66
C GLY A 7 3.53 -3.97 -11.82
N GLN A 8 2.33 -3.56 -11.41
CA GLN A 8 2.09 -2.38 -10.60
C GLN A 8 1.35 -2.73 -9.30
N LEU A 9 1.71 -2.06 -8.21
CA LEU A 9 1.02 -2.13 -6.92
C LEU A 9 0.61 -0.73 -6.47
N VAL A 10 -0.65 -0.53 -6.11
CA VAL A 10 -1.18 0.73 -5.58
C VAL A 10 -1.65 0.51 -4.14
N LEU A 11 -1.08 1.27 -3.21
CA LEU A 11 -1.34 1.16 -1.77
C LEU A 11 -2.01 2.41 -1.21
N PHE A 12 -3.15 2.18 -0.55
CA PHE A 12 -3.92 3.20 0.14
C PHE A 12 -3.79 3.07 1.67
N SER A 13 -3.81 4.19 2.36
CA SER A 13 -3.81 4.22 3.84
C SER A 13 -5.21 4.04 4.44
N SER A 14 -6.26 4.08 3.64
CA SER A 14 -7.64 3.88 4.10
C SER A 14 -8.54 3.38 2.98
N GLN A 15 -9.58 2.63 3.37
CA GLN A 15 -10.58 2.12 2.45
C GLN A 15 -11.32 3.23 1.71
N ARG A 16 -11.70 4.30 2.42
CA ARG A 16 -12.34 5.47 1.81
C ARG A 16 -11.51 6.09 0.68
N ALA A 17 -10.19 6.17 0.84
CA ALA A 17 -9.33 6.73 -0.21
C ALA A 17 -9.23 5.79 -1.42
N MET A 18 -9.16 4.48 -1.16
CA MET A 18 -9.16 3.46 -2.22
C MET A 18 -10.46 3.49 -3.03
N GLU A 19 -11.61 3.55 -2.35
CA GLU A 19 -12.93 3.64 -2.99
C GLU A 19 -13.06 4.91 -3.82
N GLY A 20 -12.68 6.07 -3.27
CA GLY A 20 -12.66 7.33 -4.03
C GLY A 20 -11.76 7.28 -5.26
N PHE A 21 -10.60 6.63 -5.18
CA PHE A 21 -9.75 6.42 -6.36
C PHE A 21 -10.42 5.53 -7.40
N LEU A 22 -11.02 4.41 -6.99
CA LEU A 22 -11.71 3.47 -7.89
C LEU A 22 -12.90 4.12 -8.59
N GLU A 23 -13.54 5.11 -7.97
CA GLU A 23 -14.60 5.88 -8.60
C GLU A 23 -14.12 6.78 -9.74
N GLU A 24 -12.90 7.30 -9.66
CA GLU A 24 -12.28 8.12 -10.70
C GLU A 24 -11.73 7.28 -11.87
N VAL A 25 -11.40 6.01 -11.63
CA VAL A 25 -10.86 5.08 -12.65
C VAL A 25 -11.84 3.98 -13.08
N LYS A 26 -13.15 4.27 -13.06
CA LYS A 26 -14.23 3.31 -13.38
C LYS A 26 -14.03 2.60 -14.71
N ASP A 27 -13.55 3.30 -15.73
CA ASP A 27 -13.31 2.73 -17.07
C ASP A 27 -12.23 1.63 -17.06
N LEU A 28 -11.33 1.66 -16.09
CA LEU A 28 -10.29 0.66 -15.90
C LEU A 28 -10.69 -0.43 -14.90
N ARG A 29 -11.86 -0.36 -14.26
CA ARG A 29 -12.22 -1.23 -13.12
C ARG A 29 -12.09 -2.74 -13.40
N LEU A 30 -12.39 -3.17 -14.62
CA LEU A 30 -12.29 -4.57 -15.04
C LEU A 30 -10.84 -5.07 -15.20
N SER A 31 -9.89 -4.17 -15.45
CA SER A 31 -8.46 -4.50 -15.54
C SER A 31 -7.76 -4.46 -14.19
N LEU A 32 -8.36 -3.87 -13.15
CA LEU A 32 -7.78 -3.73 -11.83
C LEU A 32 -8.05 -4.96 -10.94
N LEU A 33 -7.05 -5.38 -10.17
CA LEU A 33 -7.13 -6.46 -9.20
C LEU A 33 -7.22 -5.86 -7.79
N VAL A 34 -8.44 -5.71 -7.28
CA VAL A 34 -8.72 -4.94 -6.05
C VAL A 34 -8.86 -5.88 -4.84
N GLN A 35 -8.18 -5.54 -3.74
CA GLN A 35 -8.36 -6.19 -2.45
C GLN A 35 -9.84 -6.16 -2.03
N GLY A 36 -10.38 -7.34 -1.70
CA GLY A 36 -11.78 -7.50 -1.31
C GLY A 36 -12.63 -8.16 -2.40
N ASP A 37 -12.26 -8.02 -3.69
CA ASP A 37 -12.98 -8.68 -4.79
C ASP A 37 -12.81 -10.20 -4.76
N GLN A 38 -11.61 -10.66 -4.40
CA GLN A 38 -11.23 -12.06 -4.31
C GLN A 38 -10.27 -12.29 -3.15
N PRO A 39 -10.10 -13.55 -2.70
CA PRO A 39 -9.02 -13.90 -1.78
C PRO A 39 -7.67 -13.43 -2.31
N ARG A 40 -6.83 -12.88 -1.42
CA ARG A 40 -5.52 -12.30 -1.79
C ARG A 40 -4.68 -13.20 -2.69
N TYR A 41 -4.64 -14.51 -2.40
CA TYR A 41 -3.86 -15.47 -3.19
C TYR A 41 -4.33 -15.55 -4.66
N ARG A 42 -5.64 -15.41 -4.93
CA ARG A 42 -6.20 -15.40 -6.30
C ARG A 42 -5.86 -14.13 -7.05
N LEU A 43 -5.89 -12.99 -6.37
CA LEU A 43 -5.48 -11.71 -6.96
C LEU A 43 -4.01 -11.77 -7.39
N VAL A 44 -3.14 -12.29 -6.52
CA VAL A 44 -1.71 -12.47 -6.82
C VAL A 44 -1.49 -13.49 -7.94
N GLU A 45 -2.17 -14.63 -7.91
CA GLU A 45 -2.10 -15.63 -8.99
C GLU A 45 -2.51 -15.05 -10.35
N THR A 46 -3.61 -14.29 -10.39
CA THR A 46 -4.10 -13.63 -11.61
C THR A 46 -3.12 -12.55 -12.08
N HIS A 47 -2.49 -11.84 -11.14
CA HIS A 47 -1.50 -10.83 -11.43
C HIS A 47 -0.27 -11.43 -12.12
N CYS A 48 0.33 -12.48 -11.56
CA CYS A 48 1.46 -13.18 -12.16
C CYS A 48 1.11 -13.71 -13.56
N LYS A 49 -0.05 -14.35 -13.72
CA LYS A 49 -0.50 -14.89 -15.02
C LYS A 49 -0.60 -13.83 -16.12
N ARG A 50 -1.10 -12.63 -15.79
CA ARG A 50 -1.17 -11.51 -16.75
C ARG A 50 0.22 -11.06 -17.17
N ILE A 51 1.15 -10.95 -16.21
CA ILE A 51 2.52 -10.52 -16.49
C ILE A 51 3.28 -11.56 -17.33
N ASP A 52 3.10 -12.84 -17.02
CA ASP A 52 3.66 -13.96 -17.80
C ASP A 52 3.13 -13.99 -19.25
N ALA A 53 1.89 -13.54 -19.47
CA ALA A 53 1.28 -13.39 -20.80
C ALA A 53 1.74 -12.12 -21.55
N GLY A 54 2.53 -11.26 -20.91
CA GLY A 54 2.99 -9.99 -21.47
C GLY A 54 2.00 -8.83 -21.28
N ASP A 55 0.91 -9.03 -20.53
CA ASP A 55 -0.08 -8.02 -20.23
C ASP A 55 0.34 -7.16 -19.02
N ASN A 56 -0.25 -5.97 -18.93
CA ASN A 56 -0.16 -5.13 -17.75
C ASN A 56 -1.09 -5.64 -16.65
N SER A 57 -0.67 -5.49 -15.40
CA SER A 57 -1.46 -5.91 -14.26
C SER A 57 -1.25 -4.99 -13.05
N VAL A 58 -2.37 -4.58 -12.44
CA VAL A 58 -2.37 -3.61 -11.34
C VAL A 58 -3.08 -4.23 -10.14
N LEU A 59 -2.32 -4.42 -9.06
CA LEU A 59 -2.86 -4.77 -7.75
C LEU A 59 -3.19 -3.49 -6.99
N ILE A 60 -4.38 -3.43 -6.42
CA ILE A 60 -4.85 -2.31 -5.59
C ILE A 60 -5.24 -2.84 -4.23
N GLY A 61 -4.71 -2.23 -3.17
CA GLY A 61 -5.10 -2.60 -1.82
C GLY A 61 -4.73 -1.57 -0.76
N LEU A 62 -5.08 -1.88 0.47
CA LEU A 62 -4.60 -1.18 1.65
C LEU A 62 -3.14 -1.54 1.90
N GLN A 63 -2.46 -0.80 2.76
CA GLN A 63 -1.07 -1.09 3.12
C GLN A 63 -0.86 -2.52 3.65
N SER A 64 -1.85 -3.06 4.38
CA SER A 64 -1.84 -4.46 4.85
C SER A 64 -1.85 -5.48 3.71
N PHE A 65 -2.31 -5.12 2.51
CA PHE A 65 -2.25 -5.98 1.33
C PHE A 65 -0.80 -6.33 0.97
N ALA A 66 0.08 -5.33 1.09
CA ALA A 66 1.48 -5.50 0.79
C ALA A 66 2.14 -6.46 1.79
N GLU A 67 1.71 -6.53 3.05
CA GLU A 67 2.36 -7.36 4.08
C GLU A 67 2.51 -8.84 3.66
N GLY A 68 3.76 -9.31 3.65
CA GLY A 68 4.10 -10.67 3.22
C GLY A 68 4.02 -10.93 1.71
N LEU A 69 3.71 -9.93 0.88
CA LEU A 69 3.69 -10.05 -0.58
C LEU A 69 5.12 -10.18 -1.15
N ASP A 70 5.43 -11.29 -1.80
CA ASP A 70 6.73 -11.55 -2.43
C ASP A 70 6.58 -11.55 -3.96
N LEU A 71 6.66 -10.37 -4.58
CA LEU A 71 6.68 -10.19 -6.04
C LEU A 71 8.08 -9.72 -6.44
N LYS A 72 8.71 -10.38 -7.40
CA LYS A 72 10.11 -10.13 -7.83
C LYS A 72 10.19 -9.83 -9.32
N GLY A 73 11.21 -9.10 -9.73
CA GLY A 73 11.43 -8.72 -11.14
C GLY A 73 10.19 -8.07 -11.76
N ASP A 74 9.80 -8.58 -12.92
CA ASP A 74 8.68 -8.05 -13.72
C ASP A 74 7.32 -8.10 -12.99
N TYR A 75 7.20 -8.94 -11.96
CA TYR A 75 5.98 -9.01 -11.14
C TYR A 75 5.74 -7.76 -10.30
N LEU A 76 6.76 -6.93 -10.04
CA LEU A 76 6.54 -5.65 -9.38
C LEU A 76 7.64 -4.66 -9.78
N THR A 77 7.31 -3.79 -10.71
CA THR A 77 8.23 -2.79 -11.28
C THR A 77 7.87 -1.36 -10.90
N GLN A 78 6.66 -1.15 -10.35
CA GLN A 78 6.20 0.15 -9.89
C GLN A 78 5.29 0.02 -8.66
N VAL A 79 5.57 0.84 -7.64
CA VAL A 79 4.73 0.95 -6.44
C VAL A 79 4.22 2.37 -6.33
N HIS A 80 2.90 2.53 -6.24
CA HIS A 80 2.21 3.79 -5.99
C HIS A 80 1.75 3.82 -4.54
N ILE A 81 2.21 4.80 -3.78
CA ILE A 81 1.82 5.00 -2.38
C ILE A 81 0.99 6.27 -2.31
N HIS A 82 -0.32 6.15 -2.08
CA HIS A 82 -1.23 7.29 -2.08
C HIS A 82 -0.80 8.39 -1.09
N LYS A 83 -0.37 8.00 0.11
CA LYS A 83 0.17 8.88 1.13
C LYS A 83 0.98 8.12 2.16
N ILE A 84 1.83 8.85 2.88
CA ILE A 84 2.50 8.34 4.07
C ILE A 84 1.42 7.99 5.11
N ALA A 85 1.46 6.77 5.64
CA ALA A 85 0.59 6.36 6.72
C ALA A 85 1.18 6.74 8.07
N PHE A 86 0.66 7.83 8.61
CA PHE A 86 0.77 8.12 10.02
C PHE A 86 -0.27 7.32 10.81
N PRO A 87 0.00 7.00 12.08
CA PRO A 87 -0.98 6.39 12.96
C PRO A 87 -2.27 7.24 13.04
N PRO A 88 -3.45 6.62 13.15
CA PRO A 88 -4.69 7.37 13.33
C PRO A 88 -4.66 8.16 14.64
N VAL A 89 -4.89 9.47 14.57
CA VAL A 89 -4.95 10.34 15.76
C VAL A 89 -6.18 10.07 16.65
N THR A 90 -7.10 9.23 16.19
CA THR A 90 -8.30 8.79 16.92
C THR A 90 -8.11 7.44 17.62
N ASP A 91 -7.00 6.75 17.39
CA ASP A 91 -6.73 5.47 18.05
C ASP A 91 -6.46 5.72 19.55
N PRO A 92 -7.24 5.09 20.47
CA PRO A 92 -7.09 5.35 21.89
C PRO A 92 -5.70 5.01 22.41
N VAL A 93 -5.04 3.99 21.86
CA VAL A 93 -3.67 3.63 22.23
C VAL A 93 -2.70 4.75 21.85
N ILE A 94 -2.85 5.29 20.64
CA ILE A 94 -2.01 6.38 20.15
C ILE A 94 -2.21 7.64 20.98
N VAL A 95 -3.45 7.95 21.34
CA VAL A 95 -3.80 9.12 22.16
C VAL A 95 -3.20 8.99 23.56
N THR A 96 -3.42 7.87 24.25
CA THR A 96 -2.91 7.65 25.61
C THR A 96 -1.38 7.65 25.64
N GLU A 97 -0.72 7.01 24.68
CA GLU A 97 0.74 7.06 24.56
C GLU A 97 1.22 8.51 24.30
N GLY A 98 0.52 9.26 23.47
CA GLY A 98 0.83 10.66 23.19
C GLY A 98 0.69 11.57 24.43
N GLU A 99 -0.32 11.36 25.26
CA GLU A 99 -0.49 12.06 26.55
C GLU A 99 0.63 11.72 27.53
N TRP A 100 1.00 10.44 27.62
CA TRP A 100 2.13 10.01 28.43
C TRP A 100 3.45 10.64 27.96
N LEU A 101 3.72 10.67 26.65
CA LEU A 101 4.90 11.32 26.08
C LEU A 101 4.94 12.84 26.38
N LYS A 102 3.79 13.52 26.32
CA LYS A 102 3.69 14.94 26.70
C LYS A 102 4.02 15.15 28.19
N SER A 103 3.58 14.24 29.07
CA SER A 103 3.92 14.30 30.51
C SER A 103 5.44 14.24 30.75
N LEU A 104 6.17 13.57 29.85
CA LEU A 104 7.63 13.49 29.84
C LEU A 104 8.31 14.66 29.09
N LYS A 105 7.58 15.73 28.74
CA LYS A 105 8.07 16.86 27.93
C LYS A 105 8.64 16.45 26.56
N ARG A 106 8.12 15.36 25.98
CA ARG A 106 8.48 14.89 24.63
C ARG A 106 7.42 15.30 23.62
N TYR A 107 7.80 15.39 22.34
CA TYR A 107 6.88 15.70 21.26
C TYR A 107 6.35 14.40 20.61
N PRO A 108 5.06 14.03 20.77
CA PRO A 108 4.55 12.74 20.33
C PRO A 108 4.73 12.48 18.84
N PHE A 109 4.56 13.50 18.00
CA PHE A 109 4.76 13.33 16.56
C PHE A 109 6.17 12.84 16.22
N GLU A 110 7.20 13.43 16.81
CA GLU A 110 8.60 13.10 16.51
C GLU A 110 9.01 11.73 17.09
N VAL A 111 8.43 11.33 18.21
CA VAL A 111 8.82 10.13 18.95
C VAL A 111 7.99 8.91 18.57
N GLN A 112 6.73 9.11 18.17
CA GLN A 112 5.75 8.05 17.98
C GLN A 112 5.31 8.01 16.52
N SER A 113 4.71 9.09 16.01
CA SER A 113 4.09 9.08 14.68
C SER A 113 5.10 9.00 13.54
N LEU A 114 6.17 9.80 13.61
CA LEU A 114 7.19 9.89 12.56
C LEU A 114 8.02 8.60 12.45
N PRO A 115 8.49 7.96 13.54
CA PRO A 115 9.18 6.68 13.46
C PRO A 115 8.30 5.56 12.90
N SER A 116 7.05 5.46 13.34
CA SER A 116 6.10 4.46 12.80
C SER A 116 5.84 4.66 11.30
N ALA A 117 5.64 5.91 10.86
CA ALA A 117 5.44 6.23 9.46
C ALA A 117 6.68 5.91 8.61
N SER A 118 7.88 6.22 9.12
CA SER A 118 9.16 5.89 8.49
C SER A 118 9.34 4.38 8.30
N PHE A 119 9.09 3.60 9.36
CA PHE A 119 9.15 2.14 9.31
C PHE A 119 8.21 1.56 8.24
N ASN A 120 6.95 2.00 8.24
CA ASN A 120 5.96 1.54 7.26
C ASN A 120 6.36 1.90 5.83
N LEU A 121 6.91 3.09 5.60
CA LEU A 121 7.37 3.52 4.29
C LEU A 121 8.55 2.67 3.79
N ILE A 122 9.53 2.40 4.66
CA ILE A 122 10.67 1.51 4.34
C ILE A 122 10.15 0.13 3.94
N GLN A 123 9.17 -0.42 4.66
CA GLN A 123 8.57 -1.72 4.33
C GLN A 123 7.85 -1.72 2.98
N GLN A 124 7.15 -0.64 2.64
CA GLN A 124 6.43 -0.50 1.37
C GLN A 124 7.40 -0.37 0.20
N VAL A 125 8.40 0.51 0.32
CA VAL A 125 9.42 0.73 -0.72
C VAL A 125 10.34 -0.49 -0.87
N GLY A 126 10.67 -1.17 0.23
CA GLY A 126 11.49 -2.38 0.22
C GLY A 126 10.87 -3.57 -0.54
N ARG A 127 9.59 -3.50 -0.94
CA ARG A 127 9.01 -4.49 -1.86
C ARG A 127 9.45 -4.28 -3.30
N LEU A 128 9.71 -3.04 -3.69
CA LEU A 128 10.25 -2.73 -5.00
C LEU A 128 11.73 -3.12 -5.09
N ILE A 129 12.53 -2.86 -4.05
CA ILE A 129 13.99 -3.07 -4.10
C ILE A 129 14.40 -4.56 -4.04
N ARG A 130 13.46 -5.47 -3.71
CA ARG A 130 13.70 -6.92 -3.72
C ARG A 130 13.53 -7.57 -5.09
N SER A 131 13.23 -6.78 -6.13
CA SER A 131 13.14 -7.22 -7.53
C SER A 131 14.52 -7.39 -8.17
#